data_AF-A0A6V7W8A3-F1
#
_entry.id   AF-A0A6V7W8A3-F1
#
_cell.length_a   1.000
_cell.length_b   1.000
_cell.length_c   1.000
_cell.angle_alpha   90.00
_cell.angle_beta   90.00
_cell.angle_gamma   90.00
#
_symmetry.space_group_name_H-M   'P 1'
#
loop_
_entity.id
_entity.type
_entity.pdbx_description
1 polymer ?
#
loop_
_entity_poly.entity_id
_entity_poly.type
_entity_poly.pdbx_seq_one_letter_code
_entity_poly.pdbx_strand_id
1 'polypeptide(L)'
;MAMKIHASGFPEAIQGKESEDKFIKECKQKFGIELRREKMVPDQAMRYISKLMLNSLWGRFSLRNTLSKSLIINSPNELREYDSNKSIEVQSVDELTEETILLTYKPREEFIIEHDTSNIVISLWTTSAARIRLLKAMQNVAGKLDCNLLYGDTDSILFSYPKNMECPLQTGPHLGDLAREYAGSEIKEYVGGACKAYALRMENNKNAKISTVLKVRGITLTADVCKILHFDTFKESVLKYANGGNENEEDDDEGAIMIENPNFIRRSVKDGIVYSTKMRKKFRPIIQKGIISNLKIVNFGQK
;
A
#
# COMPACT_ATOMS: atom_id res chain seq x y z
N MET A 1 -20.88 -1.11 3.89
CA MET A 1 -20.49 -2.41 3.31
C MET A 1 -21.41 -2.83 2.16
N ALA A 2 -22.74 -2.84 2.35
CA ALA A 2 -23.72 -3.21 1.31
C ALA A 2 -23.49 -2.50 -0.04
N MET A 3 -23.34 -1.16 -0.04
CA MET A 3 -23.06 -0.39 -1.26
C MET A 3 -21.81 -0.85 -2.01
N LYS A 4 -20.73 -1.20 -1.29
CA LYS A 4 -19.51 -1.74 -1.90
C LYS A 4 -19.77 -3.09 -2.57
N ILE A 5 -20.62 -3.93 -1.99
CA ILE A 5 -20.96 -5.25 -2.53
C ILE A 5 -21.88 -5.09 -3.75
N HIS A 6 -22.92 -4.25 -3.65
CA HIS A 6 -23.80 -3.86 -4.76
C HIS A 6 -23.00 -3.38 -5.98
N ALA A 7 -22.15 -2.37 -5.79
CA ALA A 7 -21.31 -1.81 -6.85
C ALA A 7 -20.20 -2.76 -7.33
N SER A 8 -19.94 -3.85 -6.61
CA SER A 8 -19.04 -4.91 -7.05
C SER A 8 -19.69 -5.88 -8.05
N GLY A 9 -21.02 -5.92 -8.09
CA GLY A 9 -21.77 -6.96 -8.80
C GLY A 9 -21.58 -8.36 -8.19
N PHE A 10 -22.17 -9.35 -8.85
CA PHE A 10 -21.93 -10.75 -8.49
C PHE A 10 -20.52 -11.18 -8.97
N PRO A 11 -19.78 -11.96 -8.15
CA PRO A 11 -18.53 -12.59 -8.59
C PRO A 11 -18.76 -13.45 -9.84
N GLU A 12 -17.76 -13.56 -10.73
CA GLU A 12 -17.89 -14.30 -12.00
C GLU A 12 -18.36 -15.75 -11.84
N ALA A 13 -18.01 -16.39 -10.71
CA ALA A 13 -18.39 -17.77 -10.38
C ALA A 13 -19.87 -17.92 -9.95
N ILE A 14 -20.56 -16.82 -9.65
CA ILE A 14 -21.96 -16.83 -9.20
C ILE A 14 -22.83 -16.35 -10.37
N GLN A 15 -23.42 -17.31 -11.07
CA GLN A 15 -24.29 -17.07 -12.21
C GLN A 15 -25.61 -17.81 -12.03
N GLY A 16 -26.70 -17.14 -12.39
CA GLY A 16 -28.04 -17.71 -12.33
C GLY A 16 -28.78 -17.40 -11.02
N LYS A 17 -30.10 -17.34 -11.14
CA LYS A 17 -31.00 -16.84 -10.08
C LYS A 17 -30.80 -17.58 -8.74
N GLU A 18 -30.70 -18.90 -8.76
CA GLU A 18 -30.57 -19.68 -7.54
C GLU A 18 -29.25 -19.40 -6.78
N SER A 19 -28.13 -19.33 -7.50
CA SER A 19 -26.81 -19.09 -6.89
C SER A 19 -26.68 -17.66 -6.37
N GLU A 20 -27.26 -16.68 -7.06
CA GLU A 20 -27.37 -15.29 -6.62
C GLU A 20 -28.23 -15.15 -5.36
N ASP A 21 -29.39 -15.81 -5.30
CA ASP A 21 -30.28 -15.78 -4.12
C ASP A 21 -29.58 -16.42 -2.91
N LYS A 22 -28.86 -17.52 -3.15
CA LYS A 22 -28.02 -18.16 -2.13
C LYS A 22 -26.95 -17.19 -1.61
N PHE A 23 -26.23 -16.49 -2.50
CA PHE A 23 -25.23 -15.50 -2.10
C PHE A 23 -25.81 -14.37 -1.26
N ILE A 24 -26.96 -13.80 -1.66
CA ILE A 24 -27.65 -12.75 -0.90
C ILE A 24 -28.06 -13.26 0.49
N LYS A 25 -28.61 -14.48 0.56
CA LYS A 25 -29.01 -15.11 1.83
C LYS A 25 -27.80 -15.33 2.73
N GLU A 26 -26.70 -15.84 2.20
CA GLU A 26 -25.45 -16.05 2.93
C GLU A 26 -24.86 -14.73 3.45
N CYS A 27 -24.91 -13.66 2.67
CA CYS A 27 -24.45 -12.34 3.11
C CYS A 27 -25.26 -11.81 4.30
N LYS A 28 -26.59 -12.01 4.30
CA LYS A 28 -27.44 -11.63 5.44
C LYS A 28 -27.16 -12.51 6.66
N GLN A 29 -27.04 -13.82 6.48
CA GLN A 29 -26.81 -14.76 7.58
C GLN A 29 -25.43 -14.59 8.24
N LYS A 30 -24.37 -14.45 7.45
CA LYS A 30 -22.98 -14.40 7.94
C LYS A 30 -22.60 -13.01 8.46
N PHE A 31 -23.07 -11.95 7.80
CA PHE A 31 -22.58 -10.59 8.05
C PHE A 31 -23.67 -9.60 8.48
N GLY A 32 -24.95 -10.01 8.50
CA GLY A 32 -26.06 -9.10 8.74
C GLY A 32 -26.26 -8.07 7.61
N ILE A 33 -25.69 -8.31 6.43
CA ILE A 33 -25.74 -7.34 5.32
C ILE A 33 -26.91 -7.68 4.40
N GLU A 34 -27.86 -6.76 4.33
CA GLU A 34 -28.98 -6.88 3.40
C GLU A 34 -28.57 -6.45 1.99
N LEU A 35 -28.63 -7.39 1.05
CA LEU A 35 -28.38 -7.15 -0.35
C LEU A 35 -29.67 -7.19 -1.15
N ARG A 36 -29.73 -6.37 -2.21
CA ARG A 36 -30.85 -6.29 -3.14
C ARG A 36 -30.34 -6.68 -4.50
N ARG A 37 -30.95 -7.69 -5.13
CA ARG A 37 -30.50 -8.23 -6.42
C ARG A 37 -30.44 -7.14 -7.49
N GLU A 38 -31.46 -6.29 -7.55
CA GLU A 38 -31.58 -5.20 -8.50
C GLU A 38 -30.48 -4.14 -8.37
N LYS A 39 -29.77 -4.09 -7.23
CA LYS A 39 -28.64 -3.19 -7.00
C LYS A 39 -27.28 -3.84 -7.26
N MET A 40 -27.22 -5.14 -7.57
CA MET A 40 -25.97 -5.87 -7.84
C MET A 40 -25.43 -5.59 -9.25
N VAL A 41 -25.21 -4.31 -9.54
CA VAL A 41 -24.73 -3.82 -10.83
C VAL A 41 -23.28 -3.33 -10.68
N PRO A 42 -22.32 -3.86 -11.45
CA PRO A 42 -20.93 -3.39 -11.41
C PRO A 42 -20.83 -1.88 -11.70
N ASP A 43 -20.32 -1.13 -10.73
CA ASP A 43 -20.05 0.29 -10.84
C ASP A 43 -18.67 0.56 -10.21
N GLN A 44 -17.69 0.87 -11.05
CA GLN A 44 -16.31 1.07 -10.62
C GLN A 44 -16.16 2.31 -9.72
N ALA A 45 -16.87 3.40 -10.03
CA ALA A 45 -16.79 4.65 -9.28
C ALA A 45 -17.44 4.49 -7.91
N MET A 46 -18.65 3.93 -7.84
CA MET A 46 -19.33 3.69 -6.57
C MET A 46 -18.63 2.65 -5.71
N ARG A 47 -18.05 1.62 -6.34
CA ARG A 47 -17.20 0.65 -5.62
C ARG A 47 -15.97 1.33 -5.04
N TYR A 48 -15.32 2.22 -5.79
CA TYR A 48 -14.16 2.98 -5.32
C TYR A 48 -14.53 3.85 -4.12
N ILE A 49 -15.58 4.68 -4.23
CA ILE A 49 -16.04 5.57 -3.15
C ILE A 49 -16.42 4.76 -1.92
N SER A 50 -17.23 3.71 -2.09
CA SER A 50 -17.68 2.87 -0.98
C SER A 50 -16.51 2.16 -0.29
N LYS A 51 -15.52 1.67 -1.06
CA LYS A 51 -14.30 1.06 -0.52
C LYS A 51 -13.44 2.09 0.22
N LEU A 52 -13.30 3.29 -0.34
CA LEU A 52 -12.56 4.38 0.30
C LEU A 52 -13.17 4.73 1.65
N MET A 53 -14.49 4.93 1.73
CA MET A 53 -15.18 5.22 2.99
C MET A 53 -14.95 4.14 4.05
N LEU A 54 -15.03 2.86 3.66
CA LEU A 54 -14.78 1.74 4.58
C LEU A 54 -13.33 1.71 5.09
N ASN A 55 -12.36 1.95 4.20
CA ASN A 55 -10.95 1.97 4.56
C ASN A 55 -10.56 3.23 5.33
N SER A 56 -11.24 4.35 5.12
CA SER A 56 -11.00 5.58 5.88
C SER A 56 -11.59 5.54 7.29
N LEU A 57 -12.66 4.76 7.50
CA LEU A 57 -13.32 4.66 8.81
C LEU A 57 -12.37 4.17 9.90
N TRP A 58 -11.61 3.09 9.67
CA TRP A 58 -10.71 2.57 10.69
C TRP A 58 -9.54 3.53 10.96
N GLY A 59 -9.06 4.23 9.94
CA GLY A 59 -8.02 5.26 10.10
C GLY A 59 -8.51 6.45 10.93
N ARG A 60 -9.83 6.73 10.90
CA ARG A 60 -10.46 7.81 11.68
C ARG A 60 -10.32 7.60 13.18
N PHE A 61 -10.43 6.36 13.66
CA PHE A 61 -10.31 6.03 15.08
C PHE A 61 -8.90 6.25 15.65
N SER A 62 -7.88 6.39 14.80
CA SER A 62 -6.48 6.57 15.20
C SER A 62 -5.84 7.81 14.57
N LEU A 63 -6.62 8.88 14.37
CA LEU A 63 -6.07 10.13 13.88
C LEU A 63 -5.09 10.73 14.90
N ARG A 64 -3.97 11.24 14.39
CA ARG A 64 -3.00 11.97 15.21
C ARG A 64 -3.48 13.40 15.39
N ASN A 65 -3.59 13.83 16.64
CA ASN A 65 -3.97 15.20 17.00
C ASN A 65 -2.76 16.14 17.13
N THR A 66 -1.55 15.61 16.90
CA THR A 66 -0.26 16.30 17.02
C THR A 66 0.28 16.86 15.70
N LEU A 67 -0.48 16.78 14.61
CA LEU A 67 0.01 17.17 13.29
C LEU A 67 0.11 18.70 13.18
N SER A 68 1.19 19.15 12.55
CA SER A 68 1.35 20.56 12.17
C SER A 68 0.22 20.97 11.22
N LYS A 69 -0.26 22.19 11.42
CA LYS A 69 -1.28 22.85 10.60
C LYS A 69 -0.63 24.05 9.94
N SER A 70 -0.99 24.31 8.70
CA SER A 70 -0.56 25.49 7.96
C SER A 70 -1.76 26.33 7.61
N LEU A 71 -1.65 27.64 7.79
CA LEU A 71 -2.70 28.62 7.53
C LEU A 71 -2.11 29.82 6.79
N ILE A 72 -2.85 30.35 5.83
CA ILE A 72 -2.47 31.58 5.12
C ILE A 72 -3.21 32.72 5.80
N ILE A 73 -2.47 33.65 6.39
CA ILE A 73 -3.00 34.84 7.05
C ILE A 73 -2.55 36.10 6.30
N ASN A 74 -3.39 37.13 6.33
CA ASN A 74 -3.16 38.41 5.66
C ASN A 74 -3.22 39.61 6.63
N SER A 75 -3.21 39.34 7.94
CA SER A 75 -3.37 40.35 8.99
C SER A 75 -2.33 40.16 10.10
N PRO A 76 -1.60 41.23 10.49
CA PRO A 76 -0.72 41.19 11.65
C PRO A 76 -1.45 40.86 12.96
N ASN A 77 -2.74 41.17 13.07
CA ASN A 77 -3.53 40.85 14.26
C ASN A 77 -3.73 39.33 14.39
N GLU A 78 -4.03 38.64 13.28
CA GLU A 78 -4.14 37.17 13.28
C GLU A 78 -2.80 36.55 13.70
N LEU A 79 -1.68 37.01 13.12
CA LEU A 79 -0.36 36.51 13.51
C LEU A 79 -0.12 36.64 15.02
N ARG A 80 -0.47 37.80 15.60
CA ARG A 80 -0.32 38.04 17.03
C ARG A 80 -1.20 37.13 17.88
N GLU A 81 -2.42 36.84 17.43
CA GLU A 81 -3.31 35.89 18.11
C GLU A 81 -2.69 34.48 18.15
N TYR A 82 -2.11 34.01 17.05
CA TYR A 82 -1.45 32.71 17.02
C TYR A 82 -0.15 32.68 17.83
N ASP A 83 0.68 33.73 17.74
CA ASP A 83 1.96 33.81 18.46
C ASP A 83 1.77 33.91 19.98
N SER A 84 0.73 34.62 20.43
CA SER A 84 0.39 34.73 21.85
C SER A 84 -0.39 33.53 22.41
N ASN A 85 -0.84 32.61 21.55
CA ASN A 85 -1.64 31.47 21.98
C ASN A 85 -0.78 30.37 22.61
N LYS A 86 -0.88 30.23 23.94
CA LYS A 86 -0.13 29.24 24.73
C LYS A 86 -0.46 27.77 24.41
N SER A 87 -1.59 27.50 23.75
CA SER A 87 -1.98 26.12 23.38
C SER A 87 -1.27 25.58 22.15
N ILE A 88 -0.54 26.44 21.43
CA ILE A 88 0.15 26.10 20.20
C ILE A 88 1.61 26.54 20.23
N GLU A 89 2.38 26.01 19.29
CA GLU A 89 3.76 26.33 19.03
C GLU A 89 3.88 26.73 17.55
N VAL A 90 4.28 27.96 17.30
CA VAL A 90 4.59 28.43 15.94
C VAL A 90 5.90 27.80 15.50
N GLN A 91 5.87 27.09 14.38
CA GLN A 91 7.04 26.39 13.82
C GLN A 91 7.73 27.19 12.72
N SER A 92 6.96 27.84 11.85
CA SER A 92 7.49 28.71 10.81
C SER A 92 6.51 29.83 10.47
N VAL A 93 7.07 30.96 10.05
CA VAL A 93 6.36 32.08 9.45
C VAL A 93 7.07 32.38 8.14
N ASP A 94 6.43 32.02 7.03
CA ASP A 94 7.01 32.17 5.70
C ASP A 94 6.24 33.25 4.93
N GLU A 95 6.91 34.32 4.52
CA GLU A 95 6.30 35.34 3.67
C GLU A 95 6.00 34.76 2.28
N LEU A 96 4.72 34.81 1.87
CA LEU A 96 4.28 34.37 0.55
C LEU A 96 4.21 35.55 -0.41
N THR A 97 3.61 36.65 0.05
CA THR A 97 3.50 37.93 -0.67
C THR A 97 3.70 39.07 0.32
N GLU A 98 3.82 40.31 -0.16
CA GLU A 98 3.90 41.50 0.70
C GLU A 98 2.74 41.59 1.72
N GLU A 99 1.55 41.08 1.36
CA GLU A 99 0.36 41.11 2.21
C GLU A 99 -0.01 39.77 2.88
N THR A 100 0.70 38.67 2.59
CA THR A 100 0.29 37.33 3.07
C THR A 100 1.46 36.49 3.55
N ILE A 101 1.22 35.78 4.64
CA ILE A 101 2.21 34.88 5.24
C ILE A 101 1.60 33.50 5.47
N LEU A 102 2.42 32.47 5.29
CA LEU A 102 2.14 31.10 5.62
C LEU A 102 2.63 30.83 7.04
N LEU A 103 1.69 30.70 7.97
CA LEU A 103 1.95 30.31 9.34
C LEU A 103 1.85 28.79 9.45
N THR A 104 2.91 28.14 9.90
CA THR A 104 2.86 26.72 10.30
C THR A 104 2.98 26.62 11.80
N TYR A 105 2.01 25.95 12.44
CA TYR A 105 1.96 25.78 13.89
C TYR A 105 1.59 24.34 14.26
N LYS A 106 1.93 23.94 15.49
CA LYS A 106 1.58 22.63 16.05
C LYS A 106 0.89 22.83 17.41
N PRO A 107 -0.16 22.05 17.75
CA PRO A 107 -0.68 22.02 19.10
C PRO A 107 0.39 21.53 20.09
N ARG A 108 0.53 22.22 21.23
CA ARG A 108 1.40 21.76 22.32
C ARG A 108 0.79 20.56 23.01
N GLU A 109 1.62 19.62 23.46
CA GLU A 109 1.17 18.31 23.96
C GLU A 109 0.23 18.43 25.16
N GLU A 110 0.45 19.42 26.04
CA GLU A 110 -0.36 19.66 27.23
C GLU A 110 -1.79 20.13 26.91
N PHE A 111 -2.01 20.63 25.69
CA PHE A 111 -3.28 21.18 25.24
C PHE A 111 -3.94 20.34 24.14
N ILE A 112 -3.44 19.12 23.89
CA ILE A 112 -4.03 18.23 22.89
C ILE A 112 -5.36 17.70 23.39
N ILE A 113 -6.41 17.99 22.62
CA ILE A 113 -7.72 17.41 22.79
C ILE A 113 -7.85 16.26 21.78
N GLU A 114 -8.24 15.08 22.26
CA GLU A 114 -8.53 13.97 21.38
C GLU A 114 -9.80 14.25 20.57
N HIS A 115 -9.78 13.89 19.28
CA HIS A 115 -10.99 13.98 18.48
C HIS A 115 -12.09 13.11 19.07
N ASP A 116 -13.34 13.58 19.11
CA ASP A 116 -14.51 12.85 19.64
C ASP A 116 -14.75 11.46 19.00
N THR A 117 -14.19 11.23 17.82
CA THR A 117 -14.29 9.96 17.10
C THR A 117 -13.07 9.07 17.30
N SER A 118 -12.09 9.47 18.12
CA SER A 118 -10.88 8.71 18.38
C SER A 118 -11.22 7.50 19.25
N ASN A 119 -10.75 6.33 18.83
CA ASN A 119 -10.81 5.11 19.61
C ASN A 119 -9.65 4.19 19.21
N ILE A 120 -8.52 4.37 19.88
CA ILE A 120 -7.29 3.62 19.57
C ILE A 120 -7.47 2.10 19.74
N VAL A 121 -8.35 1.67 20.65
CA VAL A 121 -8.60 0.24 20.93
C VAL A 121 -9.19 -0.45 19.69
N ILE A 122 -10.13 0.19 18.98
CA ILE A 122 -10.70 -0.34 17.74
C ILE A 122 -9.61 -0.50 16.66
N SER A 123 -8.73 0.49 16.51
CA SER A 123 -7.62 0.43 15.55
C SER A 123 -6.60 -0.64 15.90
N LEU A 124 -6.25 -0.79 17.18
CA LEU A 124 -5.36 -1.84 17.67
C LEU A 124 -5.94 -3.23 17.39
N TRP A 125 -7.22 -3.44 17.71
CA TRP A 125 -7.89 -4.70 17.48
C TRP A 125 -7.97 -5.04 15.98
N THR A 126 -8.42 -4.09 15.17
CA THR A 126 -8.58 -4.28 13.72
C THR A 126 -7.24 -4.61 13.05
N THR A 127 -6.18 -3.87 13.36
CA THR A 127 -4.86 -4.11 12.75
C THR A 127 -4.21 -5.38 13.27
N SER A 128 -4.40 -5.74 14.55
CA SER A 128 -3.88 -6.98 15.13
C SER A 128 -4.59 -8.20 14.54
N ALA A 129 -5.92 -8.16 14.43
CA ALA A 129 -6.70 -9.22 13.80
C ALA A 129 -6.32 -9.43 12.34
N ALA A 130 -6.11 -8.35 11.57
CA ALA A 130 -5.64 -8.42 10.19
C ALA A 130 -4.25 -9.08 10.09
N ARG A 131 -3.30 -8.69 10.96
CA ARG A 131 -1.96 -9.31 11.01
C ARG A 131 -2.02 -10.80 11.36
N ILE A 132 -2.83 -11.18 12.34
CA ILE A 132 -3.03 -12.59 12.73
C ILE A 132 -3.64 -13.38 11.56
N ARG A 133 -4.60 -12.80 10.82
CA ARG A 133 -5.21 -13.44 9.65
C ARG A 133 -4.17 -13.68 8.55
N LEU A 134 -3.34 -12.69 8.24
CA LEU A 134 -2.26 -12.84 7.26
C LEU A 134 -1.22 -13.87 7.73
N LEU A 135 -0.81 -13.83 9.00
CA LEU A 135 0.14 -14.77 9.58
C LEU A 135 -0.37 -16.22 9.48
N LYS A 136 -1.64 -16.46 9.80
CA LYS A 136 -2.27 -17.80 9.64
C LYS A 136 -2.24 -18.28 8.20
N ALA A 137 -2.52 -17.40 7.23
CA ALA A 137 -2.42 -17.75 5.81
C ALA A 137 -0.97 -18.09 5.41
N MET A 138 0.01 -17.31 5.88
CA MET A 138 1.44 -17.59 5.64
C MET A 138 1.87 -18.91 6.26
N GLN A 139 1.46 -19.22 7.49
CA GLN A 139 1.75 -20.48 8.17
C GLN A 139 1.11 -21.68 7.46
N ASN A 140 -0.13 -21.53 6.97
CA ASN A 140 -0.80 -22.58 6.20
C ASN A 140 -0.05 -22.92 4.90
N VAL A 141 0.55 -21.93 4.24
CA VAL A 141 1.39 -22.16 3.06
C VAL A 141 2.74 -22.78 3.47
N ALA A 142 3.43 -22.18 4.44
CA ALA A 142 4.77 -22.61 4.86
C ALA A 142 4.78 -24.00 5.51
N GLY A 143 3.66 -24.45 6.08
CA GLY A 143 3.52 -25.78 6.66
C GLY A 143 3.23 -26.89 5.65
N LYS A 144 3.13 -26.59 4.36
CA LYS A 144 2.89 -27.59 3.29
C LYS A 144 4.19 -27.92 2.58
N LEU A 145 4.38 -29.21 2.29
CA LEU A 145 5.54 -29.70 1.56
C LEU A 145 5.60 -29.04 0.17
N ASP A 146 6.81 -28.68 -0.26
CA ASP A 146 7.11 -28.09 -1.58
C ASP A 146 6.35 -26.79 -1.89
N CYS A 147 5.83 -26.10 -0.87
CA CYS A 147 5.25 -24.77 -0.98
C CYS A 147 6.25 -23.71 -0.53
N ASN A 148 6.45 -22.66 -1.35
CA ASN A 148 7.34 -21.56 -1.02
C ASN A 148 6.55 -20.27 -0.81
N LEU A 149 6.69 -19.67 0.37
CA LEU A 149 6.17 -18.34 0.64
C LEU A 149 7.10 -17.29 0.03
N LEU A 150 6.59 -16.50 -0.92
CA LEU A 150 7.40 -15.57 -1.72
C LEU A 150 7.29 -14.12 -1.25
N TYR A 151 6.09 -13.69 -0.84
CA TYR A 151 5.82 -12.32 -0.42
C TYR A 151 4.56 -12.24 0.46
N GLY A 152 4.50 -11.23 1.32
CA GLY A 152 3.27 -10.83 2.01
C GLY A 152 3.25 -9.34 2.34
N ASP A 153 2.12 -8.68 2.14
CA ASP A 153 1.91 -7.28 2.50
C ASP A 153 0.45 -7.04 2.86
N THR A 154 0.23 -6.68 4.13
CA THR A 154 -1.04 -6.23 4.73
C THR A 154 -2.20 -7.24 4.63
N ASP A 155 -2.71 -7.47 3.43
CA ASP A 155 -3.85 -8.31 3.09
C ASP A 155 -3.59 -9.21 1.86
N SER A 156 -2.35 -9.28 1.39
CA SER A 156 -1.94 -10.07 0.23
C SER A 156 -0.81 -11.04 0.59
N ILE A 157 -0.82 -12.19 -0.08
CA ILE A 157 0.21 -13.24 0.00
C ILE A 157 0.52 -13.75 -1.40
N LEU A 158 1.81 -13.90 -1.71
CA LEU A 158 2.29 -14.54 -2.92
C LEU A 158 3.08 -15.78 -2.53
N PHE A 159 2.79 -16.89 -3.19
CA PHE A 159 3.43 -18.16 -2.90
C PHE A 159 3.42 -19.06 -4.14
N SER A 160 4.32 -20.04 -4.17
CA SER A 160 4.33 -21.13 -5.15
C SER A 160 3.93 -22.44 -4.49
N TYR A 161 3.30 -23.33 -5.24
CA TYR A 161 2.96 -24.68 -4.81
C TYR A 161 3.01 -25.63 -6.02
N PRO A 162 3.15 -26.96 -5.81
CA PRO A 162 3.24 -27.92 -6.90
C PRO A 162 1.97 -27.94 -7.77
N LYS A 163 2.12 -28.09 -9.11
CA LYS A 163 0.98 -28.08 -10.04
C LYS A 163 -0.03 -29.21 -9.82
N ASN A 164 0.42 -30.33 -9.27
CA ASN A 164 -0.38 -31.49 -8.92
C ASN A 164 -1.04 -31.38 -7.53
N MET A 165 -0.79 -30.29 -6.80
CA MET A 165 -1.37 -30.05 -5.48
C MET A 165 -2.53 -29.06 -5.58
N GLU A 166 -3.55 -29.24 -4.75
CA GLU A 166 -4.59 -28.22 -4.58
C GLU A 166 -4.02 -26.97 -3.90
N CYS A 167 -4.62 -25.82 -4.19
CA CYS A 167 -4.21 -24.56 -3.58
C CYS A 167 -4.29 -24.68 -2.03
N PRO A 168 -3.19 -24.42 -1.30
CA PRO A 168 -3.14 -24.56 0.16
C PRO A 168 -4.02 -23.55 0.91
N LEU A 169 -4.50 -22.52 0.21
CA LEU A 169 -5.39 -21.50 0.75
C LEU A 169 -6.77 -21.61 0.13
N GLN A 170 -7.79 -21.57 0.98
CA GLN A 170 -9.18 -21.50 0.55
C GLN A 170 -9.49 -20.09 0.05
N THR A 171 -10.05 -20.01 -1.14
CA THR A 171 -10.60 -18.77 -1.71
C THR A 171 -12.11 -18.79 -1.66
N GLY A 172 -12.74 -17.61 -1.62
CA GLY A 172 -14.19 -17.53 -1.60
C GLY A 172 -14.73 -16.17 -2.04
N PRO A 173 -16.05 -16.09 -2.30
CA PRO A 173 -16.69 -14.88 -2.80
C PRO A 173 -17.10 -13.90 -1.69
N HIS A 174 -16.97 -14.27 -0.41
CA HIS A 174 -17.53 -13.51 0.69
C HIS A 174 -16.55 -12.49 1.28
N LEU A 175 -17.09 -11.59 2.10
CA LEU A 175 -16.30 -10.62 2.84
C LEU A 175 -15.28 -11.34 3.73
N GLY A 176 -14.01 -10.98 3.56
CA GLY A 176 -12.89 -11.52 4.33
C GLY A 176 -12.22 -12.72 3.67
N ASP A 177 -12.85 -13.39 2.71
CA ASP A 177 -12.25 -14.50 1.97
C ASP A 177 -11.04 -14.02 1.17
N LEU A 178 -10.06 -14.92 0.98
CA LEU A 178 -8.96 -14.67 0.06
C LEU A 178 -9.49 -14.75 -1.37
N ALA A 179 -9.09 -13.79 -2.19
CA ALA A 179 -9.42 -13.75 -3.62
C ALA A 179 -8.15 -13.93 -4.45
N ARG A 180 -8.27 -14.65 -5.57
CA ARG A 180 -7.17 -14.79 -6.53
C ARG A 180 -7.09 -13.52 -7.38
N GLU A 181 -6.10 -12.66 -7.10
CA GLU A 181 -5.95 -11.34 -7.75
C GLU A 181 -5.74 -11.45 -9.28
N TYR A 182 -4.93 -12.41 -9.72
CA TYR A 182 -4.62 -12.64 -11.13
C TYR A 182 -5.32 -13.90 -11.68
N ALA A 183 -6.62 -14.08 -11.41
CA ALA A 183 -7.32 -15.31 -11.79
C ALA A 183 -7.29 -15.66 -13.30
N GLY A 184 -7.14 -14.65 -14.17
CA GLY A 184 -7.06 -14.82 -15.63
C GLY A 184 -5.65 -15.06 -16.19
N SER A 185 -4.62 -15.12 -15.34
CA SER A 185 -3.23 -15.28 -15.78
C SER A 185 -2.45 -16.22 -14.85
N GLU A 186 -1.48 -16.94 -15.41
CA GLU A 186 -0.51 -17.72 -14.65
C GLU A 186 0.76 -16.87 -14.43
N ILE A 187 1.20 -16.75 -13.17
CA ILE A 187 2.48 -16.12 -12.85
C ILE A 187 3.59 -17.10 -13.21
N LYS A 188 4.41 -16.74 -14.21
CA LYS A 188 5.54 -17.56 -14.67
C LYS A 188 6.82 -17.23 -13.93
N GLU A 189 6.97 -15.98 -13.49
CA GLU A 189 8.18 -15.51 -12.84
C GLU A 189 7.85 -14.48 -11.77
N TYR A 190 8.49 -14.62 -10.61
CA TYR A 190 8.47 -13.65 -9.52
C TYR A 190 9.90 -13.23 -9.21
N VAL A 191 10.11 -11.92 -9.04
CA VAL A 191 11.38 -11.35 -8.61
C VAL A 191 11.10 -10.44 -7.41
N GLY A 192 11.65 -10.78 -6.25
CA GLY A 192 11.59 -9.97 -5.03
C GLY A 192 12.89 -9.19 -4.84
N GLY A 193 12.83 -7.86 -4.81
CA GLY A 193 14.00 -7.01 -4.64
C GLY A 193 14.08 -6.33 -3.27
N ALA A 194 12.95 -6.03 -2.63
CA ALA A 194 12.87 -5.49 -1.28
C ALA A 194 11.42 -5.51 -0.74
N CYS A 195 11.22 -5.04 0.49
CA CYS A 195 9.87 -4.76 0.99
C CYS A 195 9.15 -3.76 0.07
N LYS A 196 7.98 -4.16 -0.46
CA LYS A 196 7.20 -3.35 -1.43
C LYS A 196 7.97 -3.03 -2.72
N ALA A 197 8.93 -3.89 -3.08
CA ALA A 197 9.65 -3.84 -4.35
C ALA A 197 9.71 -5.24 -4.98
N TYR A 198 8.86 -5.51 -5.97
CA TYR A 198 8.79 -6.80 -6.66
C TYR A 198 8.32 -6.66 -8.11
N ALA A 199 8.64 -7.68 -8.92
CA ALA A 199 8.21 -7.80 -10.29
C ALA A 199 7.58 -9.16 -10.57
N LEU A 200 6.59 -9.19 -11.46
CA LEU A 200 5.88 -10.39 -11.92
C LEU A 200 5.92 -10.43 -13.45
N ARG A 201 6.15 -11.63 -14.01
CA ARG A 201 5.90 -11.94 -15.42
C ARG A 201 4.78 -12.96 -15.47
N MET A 202 3.74 -12.65 -16.22
CA MET A 202 2.49 -13.41 -16.24
C MET A 202 2.06 -13.72 -17.67
N GLU A 203 1.50 -14.89 -17.87
CA GLU A 203 0.91 -15.33 -19.13
C GLU A 203 -0.62 -15.37 -18.99
N ASN A 204 -1.33 -14.73 -19.91
CA ASN A 204 -2.78 -14.75 -19.90
C ASN A 204 -3.32 -16.11 -20.37
N ASN A 205 -4.24 -16.69 -19.61
CA ASN A 205 -4.75 -18.04 -19.85
C ASN A 205 -5.58 -18.16 -21.15
N LYS A 206 -6.12 -17.06 -21.69
CA LYS A 206 -6.99 -17.07 -22.88
C LYS A 206 -6.23 -16.90 -24.19
N ASN A 207 -5.16 -16.12 -24.20
CA ASN A 207 -4.47 -15.74 -25.44
C ASN A 207 -2.94 -15.88 -25.37
N ALA A 208 -2.40 -16.50 -24.32
CA ALA A 208 -0.97 -16.68 -24.07
C ALA A 208 -0.14 -15.38 -24.11
N LYS A 209 -0.79 -14.21 -23.98
CA LYS A 209 -0.09 -12.93 -23.99
C LYS A 209 0.71 -12.76 -22.71
N ILE A 210 2.00 -12.46 -22.86
CA ILE A 210 2.88 -12.12 -21.75
C ILE A 210 2.64 -10.67 -21.31
N SER A 211 2.55 -10.48 -19.99
CA SER A 211 2.44 -9.18 -19.34
C SER A 211 3.39 -9.12 -18.14
N THR A 212 3.85 -7.92 -17.80
CA THR A 212 4.72 -7.69 -16.65
C THR A 212 4.08 -6.70 -15.70
N VAL A 213 4.32 -6.89 -14.41
CA VAL A 213 3.93 -5.97 -13.34
C VAL A 213 5.18 -5.65 -12.55
N LEU A 214 5.45 -4.37 -12.35
CA LEU A 214 6.50 -3.88 -11.48
C LEU A 214 5.87 -3.04 -10.37
N LYS A 215 6.23 -3.31 -9.12
CA LYS A 215 5.84 -2.54 -7.95
C LYS A 215 7.11 -2.12 -7.24
N VAL A 216 7.35 -0.81 -7.12
CA VAL A 216 8.48 -0.26 -6.36
C VAL A 216 8.00 0.94 -5.55
N ARG A 217 7.88 0.78 -4.23
CA ARG A 217 7.44 1.88 -3.36
C ARG A 217 8.44 3.03 -3.39
N GLY A 218 7.91 4.25 -3.47
CA GLY A 218 8.71 5.47 -3.45
C GLY A 218 9.23 5.90 -4.82
N ILE A 219 9.03 5.11 -5.88
CA ILE A 219 9.34 5.48 -7.26
C ILE A 219 8.04 5.49 -8.08
N THR A 220 7.76 6.62 -8.72
CA THR A 220 6.61 6.73 -9.63
C THR A 220 7.01 6.17 -10.99
N LEU A 221 6.32 5.11 -11.43
CA LEU A 221 6.57 4.44 -12.71
C LEU A 221 5.90 5.21 -13.86
N THR A 222 6.51 6.32 -14.28
CA THR A 222 6.12 7.05 -15.49
C THR A 222 6.66 6.35 -16.74
N ALA A 223 6.18 6.72 -17.93
CA ALA A 223 6.70 6.18 -19.18
C ALA A 223 8.22 6.36 -19.32
N ASP A 224 8.77 7.50 -18.88
CA ASP A 224 10.22 7.74 -18.90
C ASP A 224 10.98 6.88 -17.88
N VAL A 225 10.44 6.75 -16.67
CA VAL A 225 11.03 5.88 -15.64
C VAL A 225 11.02 4.42 -16.09
N CYS A 226 9.95 3.96 -16.75
CA CYS A 226 9.84 2.59 -17.24
C CYS A 226 10.82 2.25 -18.38
N LYS A 227 11.45 3.25 -19.03
CA LYS A 227 12.57 3.00 -19.97
C LYS A 227 13.83 2.54 -19.24
N ILE A 228 13.98 2.91 -17.97
CA ILE A 228 15.15 2.61 -17.13
C ILE A 228 14.84 1.45 -16.18
N LEU A 229 13.68 1.53 -15.52
CA LEU A 229 13.24 0.59 -14.50
C LEU A 229 12.00 -0.17 -14.99
N HIS A 230 12.24 -1.37 -15.54
CA HIS A 230 11.22 -2.32 -15.96
C HIS A 230 11.56 -3.71 -15.43
N PHE A 231 10.77 -4.72 -15.80
CA PHE A 231 10.93 -6.09 -15.29
C PHE A 231 12.37 -6.61 -15.44
N ASP A 232 12.94 -6.50 -16.64
CA ASP A 232 14.25 -7.10 -16.93
C ASP A 232 15.39 -6.37 -16.22
N THR A 233 15.43 -5.03 -16.24
CA THR A 233 16.45 -4.28 -15.50
C THR A 233 16.33 -4.47 -13.99
N PHE A 234 15.10 -4.57 -13.46
CA PHE A 234 14.86 -4.92 -12.06
C PHE A 234 15.36 -6.32 -11.73
N LYS A 235 15.10 -7.31 -12.59
CA LYS A 235 15.58 -8.68 -12.43
C LYS A 235 17.10 -8.74 -12.43
N GLU A 236 17.75 -8.10 -13.40
CA GLU A 236 19.21 -8.04 -13.49
C GLU A 236 19.82 -7.41 -12.24
N SER A 237 19.24 -6.30 -11.78
CA SER A 237 19.64 -5.63 -10.53
C SER A 237 19.55 -6.58 -9.32
N VAL A 238 18.44 -7.30 -9.18
CA VAL A 238 18.23 -8.26 -8.07
C VAL A 238 19.20 -9.45 -8.16
N LEU A 239 19.44 -9.99 -9.36
CA LEU A 239 20.36 -11.11 -9.55
C LEU A 239 21.82 -10.70 -9.30
N LYS A 240 22.23 -9.49 -9.73
CA LYS A 240 23.56 -8.93 -9.40
C LYS A 240 23.75 -8.81 -7.89
N TYR A 241 22.74 -8.29 -7.19
CA TYR A 241 22.75 -8.22 -5.73
C TYR A 241 22.88 -9.61 -5.08
N ALA A 242 22.14 -10.61 -5.57
CA ALA A 242 22.15 -11.96 -5.01
C ALA A 242 23.48 -12.72 -5.25
N ASN A 243 24.19 -12.42 -6.33
CA ASN A 243 25.43 -13.10 -6.73
C ASN A 243 26.70 -12.51 -6.09
N GLY A 244 26.60 -11.77 -4.98
CA GLY A 244 27.76 -11.31 -4.21
C GLY A 244 28.30 -9.93 -4.57
N GLY A 245 27.54 -9.09 -5.27
CA GLY A 245 27.92 -7.68 -5.54
C GLY A 245 27.98 -6.76 -4.31
N ASN A 246 28.26 -7.30 -3.12
CA ASN A 246 28.48 -6.57 -1.86
C ASN A 246 29.49 -7.26 -0.92
N GLU A 247 30.31 -8.21 -1.40
CA GLU A 247 31.41 -8.76 -0.56
C GLU A 247 32.57 -7.76 -0.40
N ASN A 248 32.62 -6.71 -1.23
CA ASN A 248 33.56 -5.61 -1.09
C ASN A 248 32.81 -4.34 -0.65
N GLU A 249 33.05 -3.87 0.57
CA GLU A 249 32.47 -2.66 1.16
C GLU A 249 32.82 -1.35 0.40
N GLU A 250 33.63 -1.43 -0.66
CA GLU A 250 34.13 -0.27 -1.41
C GLU A 250 33.36 0.03 -2.72
N ASP A 251 32.49 -0.88 -3.21
CA ASP A 251 31.66 -0.68 -4.43
C ASP A 251 30.14 -0.78 -4.13
N ASP A 252 29.65 0.14 -3.29
CA ASP A 252 28.28 0.18 -2.70
C ASP A 252 27.13 0.52 -3.70
N ASP A 253 27.44 0.47 -5.00
CA ASP A 253 26.56 0.78 -6.14
C ASP A 253 26.26 -0.43 -7.04
N GLU A 254 26.90 -1.59 -6.82
CA GLU A 254 26.75 -2.72 -7.73
C GLU A 254 25.31 -3.30 -7.70
N GLY A 255 24.66 -3.31 -8.86
CA GLY A 255 23.24 -3.68 -9.00
C GLY A 255 22.26 -2.59 -8.62
N ALA A 256 22.69 -1.38 -8.23
CA ALA A 256 21.78 -0.25 -8.06
C ALA A 256 21.32 0.31 -9.42
N ILE A 257 20.08 0.81 -9.48
CA ILE A 257 19.51 1.46 -10.65
C ILE A 257 19.34 2.95 -10.34
N MET A 258 20.05 3.78 -11.08
CA MET A 258 19.88 5.24 -11.05
C MET A 258 18.73 5.64 -11.96
N ILE A 259 17.66 6.14 -11.35
CA ILE A 259 16.41 6.50 -12.02
C ILE A 259 16.37 8.03 -12.12
N GLU A 260 16.30 8.53 -13.34
CA GLU A 260 16.04 9.94 -13.62
C GLU A 260 14.61 10.10 -14.14
N ASN A 261 13.78 10.84 -13.40
CA ASN A 261 12.49 11.32 -13.89
C ASN A 261 12.66 12.78 -14.36
N PRO A 262 12.65 13.04 -15.67
CA PRO A 262 12.96 14.37 -16.20
C PRO A 262 11.87 15.40 -15.89
N ASN A 263 10.61 14.96 -15.80
CA ASN A 263 9.43 15.81 -15.71
C ASN A 263 8.73 15.62 -14.35
N PHE A 264 9.49 15.70 -13.25
CA PHE A 264 8.90 15.61 -11.92
C PHE A 264 8.28 16.95 -11.52
N ILE A 265 6.97 16.94 -11.30
CA ILE A 265 6.22 18.13 -10.91
C ILE A 265 6.55 18.49 -9.47
N ARG A 266 7.03 19.72 -9.27
CA ARG A 266 7.17 20.36 -7.96
C ARG A 266 6.27 21.57 -7.88
N ARG A 267 5.90 21.91 -6.65
CA ARG A 267 5.20 23.13 -6.30
C ARG A 267 6.10 23.99 -5.42
N SER A 268 6.19 25.28 -5.73
CA SER A 268 6.67 26.27 -4.78
C SER A 268 5.45 26.94 -4.18
N VAL A 269 5.21 26.71 -2.88
CA VAL A 269 4.10 27.38 -2.18
C VAL A 269 4.39 28.87 -2.07
N LYS A 270 5.67 29.22 -1.84
CA LYS A 270 6.15 30.60 -1.75
C LYS A 270 5.88 31.39 -3.03
N ASP A 271 6.26 30.82 -4.17
CA ASP A 271 6.15 31.52 -5.45
C ASP A 271 4.78 31.31 -6.12
N GLY A 272 3.90 30.49 -5.54
CA GLY A 272 2.59 30.14 -6.13
C GLY A 272 2.68 29.37 -7.46
N ILE A 273 3.86 28.87 -7.84
CA ILE A 273 4.09 28.22 -9.14
C ILE A 273 4.17 26.70 -9.03
N VAL A 274 3.79 26.05 -10.13
CA VAL A 274 4.03 24.64 -10.38
C VAL A 274 5.01 24.53 -11.55
N TYR A 275 6.10 23.80 -11.36
CA TYR A 275 7.15 23.66 -12.36
C TYR A 275 7.67 22.23 -12.41
N SER A 276 8.18 21.84 -13.58
CA SER A 276 8.81 20.55 -13.79
C SER A 276 10.31 20.66 -13.52
N THR A 277 10.85 19.72 -12.75
CA THR A 277 12.29 19.58 -12.54
C THR A 277 12.70 18.12 -12.66
N LYS A 278 13.97 17.89 -12.97
CA LYS A 278 14.56 16.56 -12.90
C LYS A 278 14.56 16.07 -11.46
N MET A 279 14.16 14.82 -11.25
CA MET A 279 14.27 14.11 -9.98
C MET A 279 15.11 12.85 -10.19
N ARG A 280 16.12 12.66 -9.35
CA ARG A 280 16.94 11.45 -9.32
C ARG A 280 16.60 10.59 -8.11
N LYS A 281 16.50 9.28 -8.31
CA LYS A 281 16.32 8.28 -7.24
C LYS A 281 17.24 7.09 -7.50
N LYS A 282 17.83 6.55 -6.44
CA LYS A 282 18.58 5.29 -6.49
C LYS A 282 17.65 4.17 -6.01
N PHE A 283 17.45 3.14 -6.83
CA PHE A 283 16.86 1.88 -6.38
C PHE A 283 17.98 0.89 -6.09
N ARG A 284 17.97 0.28 -4.90
CA ARG A 284 18.89 -0.80 -4.52
C ARG A 284 18.09 -1.98 -3.99
N PRO A 285 18.32 -3.21 -4.48
CA PRO A 285 17.75 -4.40 -3.85
C PRO A 285 18.24 -4.53 -2.40
N ILE A 286 17.32 -4.85 -1.49
CA ILE A 286 17.59 -5.14 -0.09
C ILE A 286 16.65 -6.28 0.31
N ILE A 287 17.14 -7.51 0.14
CA ILE A 287 16.37 -8.75 0.34
C ILE A 287 16.49 -9.24 1.80
N GLN A 288 17.47 -8.72 2.54
CA GLN A 288 17.69 -9.08 3.92
C GLN A 288 16.78 -8.25 4.84
N LYS A 289 15.96 -8.94 5.64
CA LYS A 289 15.44 -8.37 6.90
C LYS A 289 16.42 -8.80 7.96
N GLY A 290 17.13 -7.85 8.56
CA GLY A 290 18.01 -8.23 9.65
C GLY A 290 17.22 -8.80 10.83
N ILE A 291 17.78 -9.83 11.46
CA ILE A 291 17.32 -10.45 12.69
C ILE A 291 17.79 -9.57 13.83
N ILE A 292 16.98 -9.37 14.87
CA ILE A 292 17.46 -8.72 16.09
C ILE A 292 18.20 -9.78 16.91
N SER A 293 19.53 -9.67 16.99
CA SER A 293 20.38 -10.43 17.92
C SER A 293 21.13 -9.44 18.81
N ASN A 294 21.05 -9.60 20.13
CA ASN A 294 21.67 -8.69 21.11
C ASN A 294 21.34 -7.20 20.86
N LEU A 295 20.07 -6.89 20.55
CA LEU A 295 19.59 -5.53 20.23
C LEU A 295 20.23 -4.91 18.97
N LYS A 296 20.93 -5.69 18.15
CA LYS A 296 21.47 -5.27 16.85
C LYS A 296 20.76 -6.01 15.72
N ILE A 297 20.56 -5.30 14.60
CA ILE A 297 20.02 -5.88 13.36
C ILE A 297 21.18 -6.60 12.67
N VAL A 298 21.19 -7.94 12.68
CA VAL A 298 22.18 -8.81 12.00
C VAL A 298 21.58 -9.47 10.77
N ASN A 299 22.38 -9.75 9.75
CA ASN A 299 21.88 -10.23 8.47
C ASN A 299 21.29 -11.65 8.57
N PHE A 300 20.20 -11.91 7.82
CA PHE A 300 19.59 -13.24 7.75
C PHE A 300 20.56 -14.22 7.07
N GLY A 301 20.92 -15.31 7.74
CA GLY A 301 21.84 -16.33 7.21
C GLY A 301 23.29 -16.21 7.70
N GLN A 302 23.65 -15.17 8.44
CA GLN A 302 24.87 -15.20 9.25
C GLN A 302 24.61 -16.06 10.49
N LYS A 303 25.12 -17.30 10.46
CA LYS A 303 25.39 -18.08 11.67
C LYS A 303 26.77 -17.69 12.19
#